data_AF-F6U6K2-F1
#
_entry.id   AF-F6U6K2-F1
#
_cell.length_a   1.000
_cell.length_b   1.000
_cell.length_c   1.000
_cell.angle_alpha   90.00
_cell.angle_beta   90.00
_cell.angle_gamma   90.00
#
_symmetry.space_group_name_H-M   'P 1'
#
loop_
_entity.id
_entity.type
_entity.pdbx_description
1 polymer ?
#
loop_
_entity_poly.entity_id
_entity_poly.type
_entity_poly.pdbx_seq_one_letter_code
_entity_poly.pdbx_strand_id
1 'polypeptide(L)'
;KETEDSRKVPPPFGSKTRSKRFVSEARFVETLLVADASMAAFYGTDLQNHILTVMSMAARIYKHPSIRNSVNLVVVKVLIVEEEGWGPEVSDNGGLTLRNFCSWQRRFNKPSDRHPEHYDTAILFTRQGTFSACPMMILSPV
;
A
#
# COMPACT_ATOMS: atom_id res chain seq x y z
N LYS A 1 -42.11 -65.93 13.24
CA LYS A 1 -41.51 -64.95 12.30
C LYS A 1 -42.04 -63.59 12.70
N GLU A 2 -41.48 -63.06 13.78
CA GLU A 2 -41.79 -61.73 14.29
C GLU A 2 -40.92 -60.74 13.52
N THR A 3 -41.54 -59.74 12.92
CA THR A 3 -40.83 -58.58 12.37
C THR A 3 -41.52 -57.35 12.94
N GLU A 4 -40.95 -56.88 14.04
CA GLU A 4 -41.34 -55.67 14.74
C GLU A 4 -40.71 -54.46 14.04
N ASP A 5 -41.55 -53.70 13.34
CA ASP A 5 -41.23 -52.39 12.80
C ASP A 5 -41.54 -51.34 13.88
N SER A 6 -40.52 -50.64 14.38
CA SER A 6 -40.72 -49.40 15.14
C SER A 6 -39.50 -48.49 15.10
N ARG A 7 -39.65 -47.42 14.31
CA ARG A 7 -39.25 -46.03 14.59
C ARG A 7 -37.76 -45.76 14.82
N LYS A 8 -37.04 -45.44 13.74
CA LYS A 8 -35.81 -44.62 13.81
C LYS A 8 -36.16 -43.18 14.15
N VAL A 9 -35.73 -42.71 15.31
CA VAL A 9 -35.71 -41.29 15.67
C VAL A 9 -34.65 -40.58 14.80
N PRO A 10 -34.98 -39.50 14.07
CA PRO A 10 -33.97 -38.76 13.34
C PRO A 10 -33.00 -38.08 14.32
N PRO A 11 -31.69 -38.05 14.03
CA PRO A 11 -30.71 -37.44 14.93
C PRO A 11 -31.03 -35.94 15.12
N PRO A 12 -30.81 -35.38 16.32
CA PRO A 12 -31.06 -33.98 16.58
C PRO A 12 -30.24 -33.13 15.61
N PHE A 13 -30.87 -32.08 15.07
CA PHE A 13 -30.26 -31.12 14.17
C PHE A 13 -28.93 -30.65 14.75
N GLY A 14 -27.84 -31.21 14.24
CA GLY A 14 -26.50 -30.78 14.56
C GLY A 14 -26.44 -29.28 14.29
N SER A 15 -26.09 -28.52 15.32
CA SER A 15 -25.75 -27.11 15.18
C SER A 15 -24.67 -27.03 14.10
N LYS A 16 -25.06 -26.65 12.88
CA LYS A 16 -24.11 -26.28 11.84
C LYS A 16 -23.39 -25.07 12.41
N THR A 17 -22.22 -25.28 13.00
CA THR A 17 -21.28 -24.22 13.32
C THR A 17 -21.11 -23.43 12.04
N ARG A 18 -21.73 -22.26 12.01
CA ARG A 18 -21.70 -21.35 10.87
C ARG A 18 -20.22 -21.09 10.61
N SER A 19 -19.70 -21.62 9.49
CA SER A 19 -18.35 -21.32 9.04
C SER A 19 -18.17 -19.81 9.13
N LYS A 20 -17.19 -19.37 9.94
CA LYS A 20 -16.88 -17.95 10.10
C LYS A 20 -16.58 -17.42 8.71
N ARG A 21 -17.55 -16.69 8.13
CA ARG A 21 -17.37 -16.00 6.86
C ARG A 21 -16.28 -14.97 7.08
N PHE A 22 -15.11 -15.22 6.48
CA PHE A 22 -13.98 -14.29 6.31
C PHE A 22 -13.78 -13.33 7.49
N VAL A 23 -12.99 -13.74 8.48
CA VAL A 23 -12.36 -12.75 9.37
C VAL A 23 -11.41 -11.95 8.49
N SER A 24 -11.58 -10.64 8.41
CA SER A 24 -10.64 -9.77 7.72
C SER A 24 -9.29 -9.88 8.43
N GLU A 25 -8.37 -10.63 7.84
CA GLU A 25 -6.99 -10.69 8.31
C GLU A 25 -6.34 -9.33 8.08
N ALA A 26 -5.58 -8.85 9.07
CA ALA A 26 -4.87 -7.59 8.95
C ALA A 26 -3.82 -7.70 7.84
N ARG A 27 -3.89 -6.79 6.86
CA ARG A 27 -2.90 -6.64 5.79
C ARG A 27 -2.05 -5.42 6.08
N PHE A 28 -0.75 -5.56 5.90
CA PHE A 28 0.22 -4.48 6.02
C PHE A 28 0.74 -4.19 4.62
N VAL A 29 0.81 -2.91 4.27
CA VAL A 29 1.36 -2.46 3.00
C VAL A 29 2.61 -1.67 3.32
N GLU A 30 3.75 -2.32 3.16
CA GLU A 30 5.08 -1.77 3.41
C GLU A 30 5.44 -0.82 2.27
N THR A 31 5.63 0.46 2.60
CA THR A 31 5.67 1.53 1.60
C THR A 31 6.97 2.31 1.67
N LEU A 32 7.67 2.43 0.54
CA LEU A 32 8.74 3.39 0.31
C LEU A 32 8.15 4.71 -0.19
N LEU A 33 8.54 5.83 0.43
CA LEU A 33 8.18 7.18 -0.04
C LEU A 33 9.42 7.84 -0.65
N VAL A 34 9.26 8.43 -1.83
CA VAL A 34 10.33 9.12 -2.55
C VAL A 34 9.87 10.52 -2.90
N ALA A 35 10.62 11.54 -2.50
CA ALA A 35 10.39 12.92 -2.90
C ALA A 35 11.50 13.35 -3.85
N ASP A 36 11.15 13.89 -5.00
CA ASP A 36 12.14 14.39 -5.96
C ASP A 36 12.69 15.78 -5.59
N ALA A 37 13.65 16.26 -6.39
CA ALA A 37 14.29 17.56 -6.20
C ALA A 37 13.27 18.71 -6.26
N SER A 38 12.22 18.59 -7.07
CA SER A 38 11.17 19.60 -7.18
C SER A 38 10.35 19.73 -5.88
N MET A 39 10.07 18.61 -5.21
CA MET A 39 9.42 18.60 -3.90
C MET A 39 10.34 19.15 -2.80
N ALA A 40 11.62 18.78 -2.83
CA ALA A 40 12.63 19.27 -1.88
C ALA A 40 12.81 20.78 -1.99
N ALA A 41 12.94 21.31 -3.21
CA ALA A 41 13.06 22.74 -3.46
C ALA A 41 11.82 23.54 -3.01
N PHE A 42 10.62 22.95 -3.15
CA PHE A 42 9.37 23.65 -2.83
C PHE A 42 9.05 23.67 -1.32
N TYR A 43 9.12 22.52 -0.65
CA TYR A 43 8.74 22.41 0.76
C TYR A 43 9.92 22.63 1.72
N GLY A 44 11.17 22.56 1.23
CA GLY A 44 12.36 22.74 2.05
C GLY A 44 12.35 21.85 3.29
N THR A 45 12.54 22.46 4.46
CA THR A 45 12.59 21.76 5.75
C THR A 45 11.28 21.09 6.16
N ASP A 46 10.14 21.54 5.62
CA ASP A 46 8.82 21.01 5.97
C ASP A 46 8.40 19.82 5.09
N LEU A 47 9.22 19.44 4.10
CA LEU A 47 8.91 18.36 3.15
C LEU A 47 8.53 17.05 3.85
N GLN A 48 9.34 16.63 4.82
CA GLN A 48 9.12 15.37 5.52
C GLN A 48 7.80 15.39 6.30
N ASN A 49 7.51 16.48 7.02
CA ASN A 49 6.26 16.65 7.75
C ASN A 49 5.06 16.66 6.80
N HIS A 50 5.19 17.32 5.64
CA HIS A 50 4.15 17.34 4.62
C HIS A 50 3.81 15.93 4.12
N ILE A 51 4.82 15.16 3.70
CA ILE A 51 4.64 13.79 3.19
C ILE A 51 4.05 12.87 4.26
N LEU A 52 4.55 12.94 5.50
CA LEU A 52 4.02 12.14 6.60
C LEU A 52 2.57 12.50 6.95
N THR A 53 2.19 13.77 6.82
CA THR A 53 0.81 14.23 7.00
C THR A 53 -0.10 13.65 5.93
N VAL A 54 0.31 13.70 4.66
CA VAL A 54 -0.43 13.09 3.54
C VAL A 54 -0.61 11.59 3.76
N MET A 55 0.46 10.88 4.14
CA MET A 55 0.38 9.45 4.43
C MET A 55 -0.48 9.14 5.65
N SER A 56 -0.49 10.01 6.67
CA SER A 56 -1.37 9.86 7.83
C SER A 56 -2.84 10.00 7.45
N MET A 57 -3.16 10.92 6.54
CA MET A 57 -4.52 11.04 5.99
C MET A 57 -4.90 9.79 5.18
N ALA A 58 -4.00 9.32 4.30
CA ALA A 58 -4.23 8.09 3.54
C ALA A 58 -4.45 6.89 4.48
N ALA A 59 -3.63 6.70 5.50
CA ALA A 59 -3.75 5.61 6.46
C ALA A 59 -5.11 5.62 7.19
N ARG A 60 -5.68 6.79 7.47
CA ARG A 60 -7.02 6.92 8.05
C ARG A 60 -8.12 6.48 7.07
N ILE A 61 -7.97 6.80 5.78
CA ILE A 61 -8.89 6.37 4.73
C ILE A 61 -8.86 4.84 4.59
N TYR A 62 -7.67 4.23 4.57
CA TYR A 62 -7.53 2.76 4.46
C TYR A 62 -8.03 2.00 5.68
N LYS A 63 -8.16 2.66 6.83
CA LYS A 63 -8.78 2.12 8.05
C LYS A 63 -10.29 2.36 8.13
N HIS A 64 -10.89 2.99 7.12
CA HIS A 64 -12.31 3.31 7.15
C HIS A 64 -13.17 2.02 7.06
N PRO A 65 -14.22 1.86 7.89
CA PRO A 65 -15.03 0.63 7.92
C PRO A 65 -15.69 0.25 6.59
N SER A 66 -15.86 1.19 5.66
CA SER A 66 -16.43 0.92 4.33
C SER A 66 -15.59 -0.05 3.49
N ILE A 67 -14.29 -0.15 3.75
CA ILE A 67 -13.38 -1.04 3.02
C ILE A 67 -13.61 -2.51 3.41
N ARG A 68 -14.21 -2.76 4.59
CA ARG A 68 -14.53 -4.10 5.13
C ARG A 68 -13.32 -5.06 5.21
N ASN A 69 -12.12 -4.54 5.04
CA ASN A 69 -10.85 -5.25 5.15
C ASN A 69 -9.90 -4.39 5.99
N SER A 70 -9.13 -5.03 6.87
CA SER A 70 -8.21 -4.32 7.76
C SER A 70 -6.88 -4.08 7.04
N VAL A 71 -6.73 -2.92 6.40
CA VAL A 71 -5.50 -2.53 5.71
C VAL A 71 -4.73 -1.50 6.54
N ASN A 72 -3.46 -1.79 6.81
CA ASN A 72 -2.53 -0.93 7.52
C ASN A 72 -1.43 -0.46 6.57
N LEU A 73 -1.42 0.84 6.24
CA LEU A 73 -0.28 1.44 5.54
C LEU A 73 0.88 1.63 6.52
N VAL A 74 2.06 1.16 6.15
CA VAL A 74 3.29 1.25 6.95
C VAL A 74 4.37 1.92 6.11
N VAL A 75 4.95 3.01 6.61
CA VAL A 75 6.07 3.69 5.96
C VAL A 75 7.36 3.03 6.42
N VAL A 76 8.05 2.34 5.52
CA VAL A 76 9.32 1.66 5.81
C VAL A 76 10.50 2.62 5.70
N LYS A 77 10.49 3.44 4.64
CA LYS A 77 11.60 4.34 4.31
C LYS A 77 11.08 5.59 3.61
N VAL A 78 11.74 6.71 3.88
CA VAL A 78 11.53 7.99 3.18
C VAL A 78 12.85 8.38 2.54
N LEU A 79 12.85 8.59 1.23
CA LEU A 79 14.00 9.07 0.46
C LEU A 79 13.69 10.46 -0.08
N ILE A 80 14.55 11.42 0.23
CA ILE A 80 14.50 12.76 -0.32
C ILE A 80 15.66 12.89 -1.29
N VAL A 81 15.33 13.09 -2.57
CA VAL A 81 16.30 13.31 -3.62
C VAL A 81 16.45 14.81 -3.79
N GLU A 82 17.59 15.36 -3.39
CA GLU A 82 17.85 16.81 -3.51
C GLU A 82 18.36 17.20 -4.89
N GLU A 83 19.04 16.29 -5.58
CA GLU A 83 19.63 16.52 -6.90
C GLU A 83 18.99 15.57 -7.95
N GLU A 84 18.50 16.16 -9.03
CA GLU A 84 17.72 15.46 -10.06
C GLU A 84 18.46 14.26 -10.70
N GLY A 85 19.79 14.35 -10.81
CA GLY A 85 20.62 13.28 -11.39
C GLY A 85 20.67 11.97 -10.56
N TRP A 86 20.30 12.02 -9.27
CA TRP A 86 20.26 10.83 -8.41
C TRP A 86 18.87 10.19 -8.32
N GLY A 87 17.84 10.89 -8.78
CA GLY A 87 16.45 10.45 -8.73
C GLY A 87 16.00 9.63 -9.93
N PRO A 88 14.73 9.19 -9.94
CA PRO A 88 14.08 8.73 -11.15
C PRO A 88 13.92 9.88 -12.15
N GLU A 89 14.12 9.61 -13.43
CA GLU A 89 13.86 10.60 -14.48
C GLU A 89 12.34 10.86 -14.59
N VAL A 90 11.95 12.10 -14.32
CA VAL A 90 10.57 12.57 -14.39
C VAL A 90 10.32 13.28 -15.72
N SER A 91 9.23 12.91 -16.38
CA SER A 91 8.79 13.48 -17.66
C SER A 91 7.33 13.95 -17.55
N ASP A 92 6.91 14.85 -18.44
CA ASP A 92 5.50 15.24 -18.62
C ASP A 92 4.59 14.07 -18.99
N ASN A 93 5.17 12.98 -19.51
CA ASN A 93 4.45 11.73 -19.70
C ASN A 93 4.49 10.88 -18.42
N GLY A 94 3.40 10.91 -17.65
CA GLY A 94 3.28 10.12 -16.41
C GLY A 94 3.50 8.61 -16.57
N GLY A 95 3.22 8.04 -17.75
CA GLY A 95 3.52 6.64 -18.04
C GLY A 95 5.02 6.36 -18.19
N LEU A 96 5.77 7.30 -18.78
CA LEU A 96 7.23 7.21 -18.85
C LEU A 96 7.85 7.38 -17.47
N THR A 97 7.37 8.36 -16.69
CA THR A 97 7.79 8.58 -15.30
C THR A 97 7.56 7.34 -14.44
N LEU A 98 6.38 6.69 -14.56
CA LEU A 98 6.10 5.45 -13.84
C LEU A 98 7.12 4.35 -14.19
N ARG A 99 7.41 4.13 -15.48
CA ARG A 99 8.40 3.12 -15.91
C ARG A 99 9.80 3.42 -15.37
N ASN A 100 10.23 4.68 -15.43
CA ASN A 100 11.52 5.12 -14.92
C ASN A 100 11.61 4.93 -13.41
N PHE A 101 10.55 5.30 -12.69
CA PHE A 101 10.47 5.14 -11.25
C PHE A 101 10.48 3.66 -10.83
N CYS A 102 9.70 2.79 -11.48
CA CYS A 102 9.73 1.34 -11.25
C CYS A 102 11.14 0.74 -11.45
N SER A 103 11.89 1.22 -12.44
CA SER A 103 13.26 0.77 -12.71
C SER A 103 14.25 1.26 -11.64
N TRP A 104 14.12 2.51 -11.23
CA TRP A 104 14.98 3.14 -10.24
C TRP A 104 14.77 2.55 -8.84
N GLN A 105 13.52 2.42 -8.39
CA GLN A 105 13.22 1.97 -7.04
C GLN A 105 13.67 0.52 -6.78
N ARG A 106 13.54 -0.37 -7.79
CA ARG A 106 13.91 -1.79 -7.64
C ARG A 106 15.39 -2.00 -7.26
N ARG A 107 16.26 -1.03 -7.53
CA ARG A 107 17.69 -1.08 -7.16
C ARG A 107 17.91 -1.01 -5.64
N PHE A 108 16.96 -0.42 -4.92
CA PHE A 108 17.02 -0.23 -3.46
C PHE A 108 16.25 -1.30 -2.70
N ASN A 109 15.34 -2.03 -3.37
CA ASN A 109 14.54 -3.05 -2.71
C ASN A 109 15.35 -4.31 -2.42
N LYS A 110 15.07 -4.93 -1.27
CA LYS A 110 15.68 -6.20 -0.88
C LYS A 110 14.84 -7.35 -1.45
N PRO A 111 15.49 -8.42 -1.95
CA PRO A 111 14.78 -9.52 -2.60
C PRO A 111 13.98 -10.42 -1.64
N SER A 112 14.15 -10.26 -0.33
CA SER A 112 13.44 -11.06 0.68
C SER A 112 12.45 -10.20 1.44
N ASP A 113 11.19 -10.59 1.42
CA ASP A 113 10.09 -9.97 2.18
C ASP A 113 10.30 -10.01 3.69
N ARG A 114 11.26 -10.82 4.18
CA ARG A 114 11.62 -10.88 5.60
C ARG A 114 12.63 -9.80 6.00
N HIS A 115 13.21 -9.10 5.03
CA HIS A 115 14.20 -8.07 5.32
C HIS A 115 13.47 -6.80 5.79
N PRO A 116 13.91 -6.15 6.89
CA PRO A 116 13.25 -4.95 7.42
C PRO A 116 13.32 -3.71 6.51
N GLU A 117 14.03 -3.80 5.39
CA GLU A 117 14.12 -2.74 4.38
C GLU A 117 13.41 -3.13 3.07
N HIS A 118 12.76 -4.29 3.04
CA HIS A 118 11.86 -4.64 1.96
C HIS A 118 10.60 -3.76 2.04
N TYR A 119 9.99 -3.53 0.88
CA TYR A 119 8.72 -2.82 0.78
C TYR A 119 7.90 -3.43 -0.36
N ASP A 120 6.58 -3.42 -0.21
CA ASP A 120 5.59 -3.92 -1.18
C ASP A 120 5.34 -2.92 -2.32
N THR A 121 5.41 -1.63 -1.99
CA THR A 121 5.07 -0.55 -2.93
C THR A 121 5.94 0.67 -2.71
N ALA A 122 6.16 1.44 -3.77
CA ALA A 122 6.86 2.72 -3.72
C ALA A 122 5.97 3.84 -4.26
N ILE A 123 6.03 5.01 -3.62
CA ILE A 123 5.28 6.21 -3.99
C ILE A 123 6.27 7.33 -4.30
N LEU A 124 6.23 7.86 -5.51
CA LEU A 124 6.97 9.06 -5.90
C LEU A 124 6.08 10.28 -5.74
N PHE A 125 6.58 11.29 -5.04
CA PHE A 125 6.04 12.65 -4.99
C PHE A 125 6.87 13.55 -5.90
N THR A 126 6.23 14.15 -6.90
CA THR A 126 6.87 15.10 -7.82
C THR A 126 5.95 16.28 -8.11
N ARG A 127 6.54 17.45 -8.36
CA ARG A 127 5.88 18.65 -8.86
C ARG A 127 6.16 18.93 -10.34
N GLN A 128 6.92 18.08 -11.03
CA GLN A 128 7.09 18.19 -12.48
C GLN A 128 5.85 17.62 -13.19
N GLY A 129 5.07 18.49 -13.83
CA GLY A 129 3.93 18.14 -14.66
C GLY A 129 3.01 19.32 -14.96
N THR A 130 2.27 19.23 -16.07
CA THR A 130 1.34 20.27 -16.57
C THR A 130 0.17 20.57 -15.62
N PHE A 131 -0.12 19.69 -14.65
CA PHE A 131 -1.13 19.91 -13.61
C PHE A 131 -0.55 20.73 -12.44
N SER A 132 -0.30 22.01 -12.72
CA SER A 132 0.32 23.04 -11.87
C SER A 132 -0.16 23.12 -10.40
N ALA A 133 -1.30 22.54 -10.03
CA ALA A 133 -1.88 22.71 -8.70
C ALA A 133 -1.60 21.58 -7.69
N CYS A 134 -1.31 20.35 -8.12
CA CYS A 134 -1.24 19.19 -7.23
C CYS A 134 0.04 18.38 -7.44
N PRO A 135 0.78 17.99 -6.38
CA PRO A 135 1.86 17.03 -6.49
C PRO A 135 1.34 15.73 -7.12
N MET A 136 2.01 15.25 -8.16
CA MET A 136 1.68 13.96 -8.76
C MET A 136 2.20 12.85 -7.84
N MET A 137 1.32 11.93 -7.46
CA MET A 137 1.69 10.70 -6.77
C MET A 137 1.68 9.54 -7.75
N ILE A 138 2.83 8.88 -7.91
CA ILE A 138 2.96 7.71 -8.78
C ILE A 138 3.18 6.49 -7.88
N LEU A 139 2.21 5.57 -7.91
CA LEU A 139 2.31 4.29 -7.21
C LEU A 139 2.94 3.24 -8.13
N SER A 140 4.09 2.71 -7.72
CA SER A 140 4.74 1.54 -8.33
C SER A 140 4.47 0.30 -7.48
N PRO A 141 3.86 -0.76 -8.02
CA PRO A 141 4.06 -2.09 -7.45
C PRO A 141 5.54 -2.46 -7.62
N VAL A 142 6.10 -3.14 -6.62
CA VAL A 142 7.50 -3.61 -6.63
C VAL A 142 7.71 -4.75 -7.62
#